data_AF-A0A4R5VFP1-F1
#
_entry.id   AF-A0A4R5VFP1-F1
#
_cell.length_a   1.000
_cell.length_b   1.000
_cell.length_c   1.000
_cell.angle_alpha   90.00
_cell.angle_beta   90.00
_cell.angle_gamma   90.00
#
_symmetry.space_group_name_H-M   'P 1'
#
loop_
_entity.id
_entity.type
_entity.pdbx_description
1 polymer ?
#
loop_
_entity_poly.entity_id
_entity_poly.type
_entity_poly.pdbx_seq_one_letter_code
_entity_poly.pdbx_strand_id
1 'polypeptide(L)'
;MEISGEYIIRPPREVVWTALNDAEVLQACIPGCQEVIKSSDTEMSARVRLKVGSVKALFSGDVALTDIDAPAGCTLVGKGNGGVAGFADADKVAATS
;
A
#
# COMPACT_ATOMS: atom_id res chain seq x y z
N MET A 1 8.04 11.87 -9.69
CA MET A 1 7.13 11.28 -10.71
C MET A 1 5.76 11.27 -10.09
N GLU A 2 4.76 11.84 -10.75
CA GLU A 2 3.37 11.83 -10.27
C GLU A 2 2.63 10.72 -11.01
N ILE A 3 1.99 9.82 -10.27
CA ILE A 3 1.21 8.70 -10.81
C ILE A 3 -0.21 8.84 -10.26
N SER A 4 -1.18 8.99 -11.14
CA SER A 4 -2.60 9.04 -10.80
C SER A 4 -3.37 7.96 -11.56
N GLY A 5 -4.45 7.47 -10.95
CA GLY A 5 -5.33 6.47 -11.53
C GLY A 5 -6.64 6.38 -10.75
N GLU A 6 -7.70 5.95 -11.42
CA GLU A 6 -9.02 5.77 -10.83
C GLU A 6 -9.59 4.44 -11.32
N TYR A 7 -10.21 3.69 -10.41
CA TYR A 7 -10.79 2.38 -10.69
C TYR A 7 -12.13 2.24 -9.97
N ILE A 8 -13.17 1.82 -10.70
CA ILE A 8 -14.49 1.55 -10.11
C ILE A 8 -14.50 0.14 -9.52
N ILE A 9 -14.80 0.05 -8.22
CA ILE A 9 -14.94 -1.20 -7.48
C ILE A 9 -16.44 -1.38 -7.17
N ARG A 10 -16.99 -2.57 -7.44
CA ARG A 10 -18.45 -2.82 -7.35
C ARG A 10 -19.00 -3.07 -5.94
N PRO A 11 -18.28 -3.72 -5.00
CA PRO A 11 -18.74 -3.89 -3.62
C PRO A 11 -19.12 -2.57 -2.90
N PRO A 12 -19.96 -2.63 -1.84
CA PRO A 12 -20.28 -1.47 -1.02
C PRO A 12 -19.04 -0.78 -0.46
N ARG A 13 -19.13 0.53 -0.27
CA ARG A 13 -18.03 1.39 0.16
C ARG A 13 -17.37 0.89 1.45
N GLU A 14 -18.18 0.44 2.41
CA GLU A 14 -17.72 -0.09 3.69
C GLU A 14 -16.88 -1.35 3.51
N VAL A 15 -17.27 -2.24 2.60
CA VAL A 15 -16.54 -3.48 2.32
C VAL A 15 -15.19 -3.18 1.67
N VAL A 16 -15.18 -2.24 0.71
CA VAL A 16 -13.94 -1.80 0.06
C VAL A 16 -13.01 -1.15 1.08
N TRP A 17 -13.56 -0.26 1.93
CA TRP A 17 -12.80 0.39 2.98
C TRP A 17 -12.16 -0.62 3.94
N THR A 18 -12.93 -1.59 4.44
CA THR A 18 -12.38 -2.64 5.30
C THR A 18 -11.25 -3.40 4.60
N ALA A 19 -11.45 -3.80 3.34
CA ALA A 19 -10.45 -4.51 2.55
C ALA A 19 -9.16 -3.71 2.30
N LEU A 20 -9.27 -2.40 2.03
CA LEU A 20 -8.13 -1.51 1.80
C LEU A 20 -7.28 -1.28 3.07
N ASN A 21 -7.82 -1.60 4.24
CA ASN A 21 -7.16 -1.40 5.54
C ASN A 21 -6.87 -2.74 6.26
N ASP A 22 -7.06 -3.87 5.58
CA ASP A 22 -6.86 -5.21 6.13
C ASP A 22 -5.53 -5.80 5.65
N ALA A 23 -4.67 -6.20 6.59
CA ALA A 23 -3.32 -6.66 6.28
C ALA A 23 -3.31 -7.94 5.43
N GLU A 24 -4.22 -8.88 5.69
CA GLU A 24 -4.27 -10.15 4.97
C GLU A 24 -4.76 -9.94 3.53
N VAL A 25 -5.79 -9.11 3.36
CA VAL A 25 -6.29 -8.75 2.03
C VAL A 25 -5.21 -8.03 1.23
N LEU A 26 -4.56 -7.03 1.81
CA LEU A 26 -3.47 -6.29 1.15
C LEU A 26 -2.32 -7.22 0.75
N GLN A 27 -1.89 -8.12 1.65
CA GLN A 27 -0.85 -9.09 1.36
C GLN A 27 -1.21 -10.01 0.19
N ALA A 28 -2.47 -10.45 0.12
CA ALA A 28 -2.95 -11.29 -0.98
C ALA A 28 -3.03 -10.54 -2.32
N CYS A 29 -3.27 -9.23 -2.30
CA CYS A 29 -3.41 -8.40 -3.49
C CYS A 29 -2.08 -7.87 -4.04
N ILE A 30 -1.05 -7.69 -3.20
CA ILE A 30 0.24 -7.13 -3.62
C ILE A 30 1.12 -8.24 -4.23
N PRO A 31 1.47 -8.16 -5.54
CA PRO A 31 2.29 -9.18 -6.18
C PRO A 31 3.65 -9.37 -5.49
N GLY A 32 4.00 -10.60 -5.16
CA GLY A 32 5.28 -10.90 -4.50
C GLY A 32 5.38 -10.40 -3.06
N CYS A 33 4.29 -9.95 -2.45
CA CYS A 33 4.25 -9.60 -1.05
C CYS A 33 4.56 -10.84 -0.20
N GLN A 34 5.51 -10.69 0.72
CA GLN A 34 5.88 -11.73 1.66
C GLN A 34 5.15 -11.55 2.99
N GLU A 35 4.88 -10.30 3.37
CA GLU A 35 4.36 -9.95 4.69
C GLU A 35 3.79 -8.52 4.66
N VAL A 36 2.63 -8.34 5.29
CA VAL A 36 2.10 -7.04 5.70
C VAL A 36 1.87 -7.08 7.20
N ILE A 37 2.41 -6.12 7.94
CA ILE A 37 2.25 -5.98 9.39
C ILE A 37 1.50 -4.68 9.66
N LYS A 38 0.33 -4.78 10.28
CA LYS A 38 -0.40 -3.63 10.82
C LYS A 38 0.05 -3.40 12.26
N SER A 39 0.81 -2.34 12.51
CA SER A 39 1.31 -2.00 13.86
C SER A 39 0.30 -1.21 14.67
N SER A 40 -0.60 -0.46 14.01
CA SER A 40 -1.70 0.27 14.62
C SER A 40 -2.84 0.44 13.62
N ASP A 41 -3.91 1.14 14.01
CA ASP A 41 -5.00 1.46 13.09
C ASP A 41 -4.60 2.37 11.93
N THR A 42 -3.46 3.06 12.03
CA THR A 42 -3.00 4.03 11.03
C THR A 42 -1.59 3.75 10.52
N GLU A 43 -0.95 2.67 10.95
CA GLU A 43 0.43 2.35 10.55
C GLU A 43 0.56 0.90 10.10
N MET A 44 1.22 0.72 8.95
CA MET A 44 1.47 -0.57 8.34
C MET A 44 2.88 -0.63 7.76
N SER A 45 3.46 -1.81 7.71
CA SER A 45 4.70 -2.09 6.98
C SER A 45 4.52 -3.30 6.07
N ALA A 46 5.23 -3.33 4.95
CA ALA A 46 5.16 -4.43 3.99
C ALA A 46 6.55 -4.82 3.47
N ARG A 47 6.75 -6.10 3.20
CA ARG A 47 7.92 -6.63 2.48
C ARG A 47 7.49 -7.29 1.18
N VAL A 48 8.11 -6.89 0.08
CA VAL A 48 7.77 -7.38 -1.26
C VAL A 48 9.04 -7.87 -1.96
N ARG A 49 9.01 -9.11 -2.44
CA ARG A 49 10.07 -9.68 -3.27
C ARG A 49 9.60 -9.75 -4.71
N LEU A 50 10.19 -8.90 -5.55
CA LEU A 50 9.89 -8.85 -6.97
C LEU A 50 11.08 -9.35 -7.79
N LYS A 51 10.76 -9.99 -8.91
CA LYS A 51 11.72 -10.30 -9.97
C LYS A 51 11.41 -9.40 -11.16
N VAL A 52 12.24 -8.40 -11.39
CA VAL A 52 12.13 -7.48 -12.53
C VAL A 52 13.24 -7.83 -13.52
N GLY A 53 12.88 -8.53 -14.59
CA GLY A 53 13.85 -9.10 -15.54
C GLY A 53 14.80 -10.09 -14.87
N SER A 54 16.10 -9.81 -14.95
CA SER A 54 17.16 -10.59 -14.29
C SER A 54 17.41 -10.17 -12.83
N VAL A 55 16.83 -9.05 -12.37
CA VAL A 55 17.06 -8.50 -11.04
C VAL A 55 16.07 -9.10 -10.04
N LYS A 56 16.59 -9.66 -8.95
CA LYS A 56 15.80 -9.97 -7.74
C LYS A 56 15.91 -8.78 -6.80
N ALA A 57 14.80 -8.10 -6.54
CA ALA A 57 14.76 -6.98 -5.63
C ALA A 57 13.89 -7.34 -4.42
N LEU A 58 14.35 -6.90 -3.25
CA LEU A 58 13.58 -6.94 -2.02
C LEU A 58 13.26 -5.50 -1.65
N PHE A 59 11.98 -5.20 -1.57
CA PHE A 59 11.46 -3.91 -1.16
C PHE A 59 10.87 -4.06 0.25
N SER A 60 11.12 -3.08 1.09
CA SER A 60 10.37 -2.86 2.32
C SER A 60 9.76 -1.47 2.27
N GLY A 61 8.56 -1.30 2.79
CA GLY A 61 7.97 0.02 2.92
C GLY A 61 7.14 0.15 4.18
N ASP A 62 7.14 1.35 4.73
CA ASP A 62 6.29 1.77 5.83
C ASP A 62 5.25 2.75 5.29
N VAL A 63 4.01 2.61 5.73
CA VAL A 63 2.86 3.42 5.30
C VAL A 63 2.12 3.90 6.53
N ALA A 64 1.82 5.20 6.54
CA ALA A 64 0.94 5.84 7.50
C ALA A 64 -0.32 6.34 6.81
N LEU A 65 -1.46 6.19 7.47
CA LEU A 65 -2.75 6.72 7.05
C LEU A 65 -2.98 8.06 7.73
N THR A 66 -3.25 9.09 6.95
CA THR A 66 -3.60 10.44 7.42
C THR A 66 -4.90 10.91 6.80
N ASP A 67 -5.47 12.00 7.33
CA ASP A 67 -6.69 12.63 6.80
C ASP A 67 -7.85 11.62 6.62
N ILE A 68 -8.03 10.73 7.59
CA ILE A 68 -9.00 9.64 7.52
C ILE A 68 -10.41 10.19 7.69
N ASP A 69 -11.25 10.01 6.67
CA ASP A 69 -12.70 10.22 6.70
C ASP A 69 -13.37 8.90 6.33
N ALA A 70 -13.44 7.96 7.27
CA ALA A 70 -13.93 6.62 6.99
C ALA A 70 -15.46 6.59 6.79
N PRO A 71 -16.00 5.86 5.79
CA PRO A 71 -15.32 5.09 4.73
C PRO A 71 -15.13 5.88 3.42
N ALA A 72 -15.15 7.21 3.44
CA ALA A 72 -14.98 8.06 2.27
C ALA A 72 -13.55 8.09 1.71
N GLY A 73 -12.54 8.07 2.58
CA GLY A 73 -11.15 8.03 2.11
C GLY A 73 -10.11 8.28 3.18
N CYS A 74 -8.85 8.18 2.76
CA CYS A 74 -7.67 8.64 3.50
C CYS A 74 -6.55 8.99 2.53
N THR A 75 -5.52 9.65 3.07
CA THR A 75 -4.23 9.82 2.42
C THR A 75 -3.25 8.78 2.97
N LEU A 76 -2.58 8.05 2.08
CA LEU A 76 -1.45 7.19 2.44
C LEU A 76 -0.15 7.96 2.23
N VAL A 77 0.68 8.02 3.26
CA VAL A 77 2.04 8.58 3.24
C VAL A 77 3.01 7.43 3.45
N GLY A 78 3.87 7.18 2.46
CA GLY A 78 4.71 5.98 2.45
C GLY A 78 6.19 6.28 2.24
N LYS A 79 7.05 5.47 2.84
CA LYS A 79 8.48 5.44 2.53
C LYS A 79 8.89 4.03 2.17
N GLY A 80 9.67 3.89 1.11
CA GLY A 80 10.11 2.62 0.55
C GLY A 80 11.63 2.53 0.43
N ASN A 81 12.16 1.35 0.72
CA ASN A 81 13.54 0.99 0.50
C ASN A 81 13.60 -0.24 -0.39
N GLY A 82 14.15 -0.11 -1.60
CA GLY A 82 14.36 -1.18 -2.57
C GLY A 82 15.72 -1.87 -2.50
N GLY A 83 16.48 -1.66 -1.42
CA GLY A 83 17.81 -2.23 -1.22
C GLY A 83 18.77 -1.81 -2.34
N VAL A 84 19.35 -2.80 -3.03
CA VAL A 84 20.28 -2.56 -4.16
C VAL A 84 19.63 -1.85 -5.36
N ALA A 85 18.30 -1.78 -5.42
CA ALA A 85 17.56 -1.07 -6.46
C ALA A 85 17.31 0.42 -6.13
N GLY A 86 17.69 0.88 -4.93
CA GLY A 86 17.54 2.28 -4.49
C GLY A 86 16.36 2.51 -3.53
N PHE A 87 16.22 3.75 -3.05
CA PHE A 87 15.15 4.18 -2.15
C PHE A 87 14.04 4.88 -2.92
N ALA A 88 12.79 4.80 -2.45
CA ALA A 88 11.64 5.47 -3.03
C ALA A 88 10.76 6.06 -1.92
N ASP A 89 10.66 7.39 -1.85
CA ASP A 89 9.66 8.05 -1.02
C ASP A 89 8.36 8.23 -1.83
N ALA A 90 7.22 7.90 -1.23
CA ALA A 90 5.90 8.06 -1.83
C ALA A 90 5.10 9.06 -1.00
N ASP A 91 5.00 10.29 -1.49
CA ASP A 91 4.49 11.39 -0.67
C ASP A 91 3.00 11.23 -0.35
N LYS A 92 2.16 10.90 -1.34
CA LYS A 92 0.69 10.86 -1.16
C LYS A 92 0.01 9.92 -2.15
N VAL A 93 -0.83 9.02 -1.64
CA VAL A 93 -1.86 8.32 -2.42
C VAL A 93 -3.20 8.57 -1.74
N ALA A 94 -4.12 9.26 -2.43
CA ALA A 94 -5.49 9.41 -1.95
C ALA A 94 -6.30 8.17 -2.33
N ALA A 95 -6.73 7.40 -1.34
CA ALA A 95 -7.69 6.32 -1.55
C ALA A 95 -9.08 6.91 -1.36
N THR A 96 -9.82 7.04 -2.46
CA THR A 96 -11.24 7.39 -2.46
C THR A 96 -11.99 6.26 -3.15
N SER A 97 -13.14 5.89 -2.59
CA SER A 97 -13.94 4.72 -3.00
C SER A 97 -15.28 5.13 -3.55
#